data_AF-A0A1X1U3R5-F1
#
_entry.id   AF-A0A1X1U3R5-F1
#
_cell.length_a   1.000
_cell.length_b   1.000
_cell.length_c   1.000
_cell.angle_alpha   90.00
_cell.angle_beta   90.00
_cell.angle_gamma   90.00
#
_symmetry.space_group_name_H-M   'P 1'
#
loop_
_entity.id
_entity.type
_entity.pdbx_description
1 polymer ?
#
loop_
_entity_poly.entity_id
_entity_poly.type
_entity_poly.pdbx_seq_one_letter_code
_entity_poly.pdbx_strand_id
1 'polypeptide(L)'
;MARADSDRWDLATSVGATATMVAAQRAFNDLVYHGQRSHLIDHIKARGWSVSSHTVKELNAANGFQYPDDEVAQAFADVTYSSAVLTR
;
A
#
# COMPACT_ATOMS: atom_id res chain seq x y z
N MET A 1 -11.81 39.27 21.53
CA MET A 1 -10.43 38.89 21.87
C MET A 1 -9.61 39.04 20.61
N ALA A 2 -8.73 40.05 20.54
CA ALA A 2 -7.97 40.38 19.33
C ALA A 2 -6.71 39.51 19.25
N ARG A 3 -6.36 39.01 18.05
CA ARG A 3 -5.10 38.32 17.77
C ARG A 3 -3.94 39.30 18.01
N ALA A 4 -2.88 38.86 18.70
CA ALA A 4 -1.68 39.68 18.92
C ALA A 4 -0.61 39.37 17.85
N ASP A 5 0.26 40.34 17.55
CA ASP A 5 1.31 40.22 16.51
C ASP A 5 2.32 39.07 16.75
N SER A 6 2.35 38.48 17.95
CA SER A 6 3.20 37.34 18.29
C SER A 6 2.49 35.98 18.28
N ASP A 7 1.26 35.90 17.75
CA ASP A 7 0.47 34.67 17.73
C ASP A 7 1.04 33.70 16.67
N ARG A 8 1.94 32.79 17.10
CA ARG A 8 2.66 31.84 16.23
C ARG A 8 1.92 30.51 16.17
N TRP A 9 1.62 30.03 14.95
CA TRP A 9 1.02 28.72 14.70
C TRP A 9 2.10 27.70 14.37
N ASP A 10 2.08 26.55 15.06
CA ASP A 10 3.00 25.43 14.84
C ASP A 10 2.21 24.16 14.50
N LEU A 11 2.55 23.57 13.36
CA LEU A 11 1.94 22.34 12.83
C LEU A 11 2.22 21.10 13.71
N ALA A 12 3.28 21.11 14.52
CA ALA A 12 3.62 20.01 15.40
C ALA A 12 2.89 20.07 16.74
N THR A 13 2.13 21.14 17.02
CA THR A 13 1.51 21.33 18.34
C THR A 13 0.00 21.57 18.24
N SER A 14 -0.74 21.03 19.22
CA SER A 14 -2.16 21.33 19.46
C SER A 14 -3.01 21.24 18.16
N VAL A 15 -3.72 22.30 17.81
CA VAL A 15 -4.62 22.41 16.65
C VAL A 15 -3.88 22.18 15.32
N GLY A 16 -2.60 22.55 15.22
CA GLY A 16 -1.79 22.33 14.01
C GLY A 16 -1.61 20.84 13.72
N ALA A 17 -1.26 20.06 14.75
CA ALA A 17 -1.07 18.61 14.60
C ALA A 17 -2.39 17.90 14.24
N THR A 18 -3.50 18.31 14.86
CA THR A 18 -4.83 17.79 14.51
C THR A 18 -5.22 18.15 13.09
N ALA A 19 -4.98 19.40 12.66
CA ALA A 19 -5.27 19.84 11.30
C ALA A 19 -4.47 19.05 10.26
N THR A 20 -3.18 18.80 10.51
CA THR A 20 -2.33 17.98 9.63
C THR A 20 -2.83 16.54 9.56
N MET A 21 -3.21 15.93 10.69
CA MET A 21 -3.73 14.56 10.71
C MET A 21 -5.05 14.43 9.95
N VAL A 22 -5.98 15.38 10.13
CA VAL A 22 -7.26 15.41 9.40
C VAL A 22 -7.03 15.62 7.90
N ALA A 23 -6.11 16.50 7.52
CA ALA A 23 -5.75 16.71 6.13
C ALA A 23 -5.17 15.44 5.49
N ALA A 24 -4.26 14.76 6.19
CA ALA A 24 -3.70 13.49 5.74
C ALA A 24 -4.77 12.41 5.60
N GLN A 25 -5.66 12.26 6.59
CA GLN A 25 -6.73 11.26 6.55
C GLN A 25 -7.71 11.50 5.39
N ARG A 26 -8.05 12.77 5.10
CA ARG A 26 -8.85 13.12 3.92
C ARG A 26 -8.13 12.78 2.63
N ALA A 27 -6.85 13.17 2.51
CA ALA A 27 -6.04 12.85 1.35
C ALA A 27 -5.95 11.33 1.12
N PHE A 28 -5.74 10.54 2.17
CA PHE A 28 -5.76 9.08 2.06
C PHE A 28 -7.11 8.55 1.59
N ASN A 29 -8.23 9.07 2.12
CA ASN A 29 -9.56 8.64 1.71
C ASN A 29 -9.84 8.91 0.22
N ASP A 30 -9.31 9.99 -0.32
CA ASP A 30 -9.41 10.32 -1.75
C ASP A 30 -8.56 9.39 -2.63
N LEU A 31 -7.52 8.78 -2.07
CA LEU A 31 -6.69 7.77 -2.75
C LEU A 31 -7.30 6.36 -2.69
N VAL A 32 -8.32 6.13 -1.85
CA VAL A 32 -9.00 4.84 -1.77
C VAL A 32 -9.95 4.70 -2.96
N TYR A 33 -9.76 3.64 -3.75
CA TYR A 33 -10.74 3.26 -4.75
C TYR A 33 -11.98 2.66 -4.08
N HIS A 34 -13.11 3.36 -4.15
CA HIS A 34 -14.38 2.99 -3.50
C HIS A 34 -15.29 2.05 -4.33
N GLY A 35 -14.89 1.71 -5.55
CA GLY A 35 -15.66 0.81 -6.41
C GLY A 35 -15.49 -0.67 -6.06
N GLN A 36 -16.37 -1.52 -6.57
CA GLN A 36 -16.27 -2.97 -6.41
C GLN A 36 -15.01 -3.48 -7.11
N ARG A 37 -14.07 -4.04 -6.33
CA ARG A 37 -12.84 -4.64 -6.86
C ARG A 37 -13.17 -6.08 -7.25
N SER A 38 -13.04 -6.40 -8.54
CA SER A 38 -12.95 -7.80 -8.93
C SER A 38 -11.65 -8.38 -8.37
N HIS A 39 -11.67 -9.62 -7.90
CA HIS A 39 -10.45 -10.33 -7.54
C HIS A 39 -9.57 -10.43 -8.80
N LEU A 40 -8.42 -9.75 -8.81
CA LEU A 40 -7.63 -9.46 -10.02
C LEU A 40 -7.35 -10.73 -10.81
N ILE A 41 -6.95 -11.79 -10.12
CA ILE A 41 -6.59 -13.09 -10.71
C ILE A 41 -7.79 -13.68 -11.45
N ASP A 42 -8.96 -13.72 -10.83
CA ASP A 42 -10.16 -14.31 -11.45
C ASP A 42 -10.63 -13.45 -12.62
N HIS A 43 -10.53 -12.12 -12.49
CA HIS A 43 -10.92 -11.17 -13.52
C HIS A 43 -10.10 -11.32 -14.80
N ILE A 44 -8.78 -11.48 -14.69
CA ILE A 44 -7.90 -11.62 -15.87
C ILE A 44 -7.90 -13.07 -16.39
N LYS A 45 -8.03 -14.09 -15.53
CA LYS A 45 -8.23 -15.48 -15.97
C LYS A 45 -9.47 -15.63 -16.84
N ALA A 46 -10.59 -15.01 -16.46
CA ALA A 46 -11.81 -14.99 -17.26
C ALA A 46 -11.63 -14.33 -18.64
N ARG A 47 -10.56 -13.58 -18.87
CA ARG A 47 -10.20 -12.91 -20.12
C ARG A 47 -9.13 -13.65 -20.92
N GLY A 48 -8.90 -14.92 -20.62
CA GLY A 48 -7.93 -15.76 -21.35
C GLY A 48 -6.47 -15.51 -20.98
N TRP A 49 -6.21 -14.93 -19.80
CA TRP A 49 -4.84 -14.81 -19.29
C TRP A 49 -4.49 -16.01 -18.39
N SER A 50 -3.35 -16.63 -18.64
CA SER A 50 -2.74 -17.57 -17.71
C SER A 50 -1.94 -16.78 -16.67
N VAL A 51 -2.22 -17.00 -15.38
CA VAL A 51 -1.64 -16.23 -14.26
C VAL A 51 -0.78 -17.15 -13.40
N SER A 52 0.47 -16.77 -13.19
CA SER A 52 1.39 -17.35 -12.20
C SER A 52 1.57 -16.39 -11.03
N SER A 53 1.75 -16.91 -9.82
CA SER A 53 1.93 -16.11 -8.61
C SER A 53 2.94 -16.77 -7.70
N HIS A 54 3.82 -15.98 -7.11
CA HIS A 54 4.86 -16.42 -6.20
C HIS A 54 4.96 -15.47 -5.02
N THR A 55 5.20 -15.99 -3.82
CA THR A 55 5.49 -15.15 -2.66
C THR A 55 6.85 -14.48 -2.83
N VAL A 56 7.07 -13.36 -2.14
CA VAL A 56 8.38 -12.69 -2.13
C VAL A 56 9.49 -13.63 -1.63
N LYS A 57 9.15 -14.53 -0.69
CA LYS A 57 10.05 -15.56 -0.15
C LYS A 57 10.43 -16.59 -1.22
N GLU A 58 9.44 -17.10 -1.95
CA GLU A 58 9.67 -18.04 -3.06
C GLU A 58 10.51 -17.42 -4.17
N LEU A 59 10.25 -16.15 -4.51
CA LEU A 59 11.03 -15.44 -5.52
C LEU A 59 12.48 -15.23 -5.10
N ASN A 60 12.74 -14.87 -3.85
CA ASN A 60 14.11 -14.78 -3.36
C ASN A 60 14.82 -16.14 -3.48
N ALA A 61 14.19 -17.22 -3.01
CA ALA A 61 14.76 -18.56 -3.11
C ALA A 61 15.02 -18.97 -4.57
N ALA A 62 14.08 -18.71 -5.48
CA ALA A 62 14.22 -19.03 -6.91
C ALA A 62 15.36 -18.27 -7.60
N ASN A 63 15.72 -17.08 -7.10
CA ASN A 63 16.83 -16.28 -7.60
C ASN A 63 18.14 -16.50 -6.82
N GLY A 64 18.18 -17.48 -5.91
CA GLY A 64 19.37 -17.79 -5.11
C GLY A 64 19.66 -16.81 -3.98
N PHE A 65 18.70 -15.94 -3.64
CA PHE A 65 18.80 -15.05 -2.50
C PHE A 65 18.22 -15.71 -1.25
N GLN A 66 18.90 -15.49 -0.12
CA GLN A 66 18.33 -15.86 1.18
C GLN A 66 17.30 -14.81 1.58
N TYR A 67 16.08 -15.27 1.89
CA TYR A 67 15.10 -14.39 2.50
C TYR A 67 15.52 -14.09 3.95
N PRO A 68 15.61 -12.81 4.36
CA PRO A 68 15.97 -12.47 5.74
C PRO A 68 14.97 -13.04 6.75
N ASP A 69 15.44 -13.40 7.94
CA ASP A 69 14.62 -13.95 9.03
C ASP A 69 14.38 -12.93 10.15
N ASP A 70 14.26 -11.65 9.78
CA ASP A 70 13.90 -10.58 10.70
C ASP A 70 12.39 -10.31 10.69
N GLU A 71 11.91 -9.61 11.72
CA GLU A 71 10.48 -9.33 11.91
C GLU A 71 9.86 -8.56 10.73
N VAL A 72 10.62 -7.65 10.14
CA VAL A 72 10.15 -6.86 8.98
C VAL A 72 9.97 -7.78 7.78
N ALA A 73 10.95 -8.64 7.50
CA ALA A 73 10.86 -9.59 6.41
C ALA A 73 9.70 -10.58 6.60
N GLN A 74 9.47 -11.10 7.81
CA GLN A 74 8.33 -11.99 8.09
C GLN A 74 6.98 -11.31 7.85
N ALA A 75 6.85 -10.02 8.21
CA ALA A 75 5.63 -9.25 7.97
C ALA A 75 5.26 -9.11 6.47
N PHE A 76 6.24 -9.24 5.57
CA PHE A 76 6.02 -9.16 4.12
C PHE A 76 6.11 -10.51 3.41
N ALA A 77 6.34 -11.62 4.12
CA ALA A 77 6.58 -12.92 3.51
C ALA A 77 5.42 -13.42 2.63
N ASP A 78 4.17 -13.06 2.98
CA ASP A 78 2.96 -13.44 2.24
C ASP A 78 2.64 -12.50 1.06
N VAL A 79 3.43 -11.42 0.87
CA VAL A 79 3.27 -10.55 -0.29
C VAL A 79 3.52 -11.36 -1.55
N THR A 80 2.52 -11.37 -2.42
CA THR A 80 2.52 -12.17 -3.63
C THR A 80 2.76 -11.29 -4.85
N TYR A 81 3.70 -11.69 -5.70
CA TYR A 81 3.90 -11.13 -7.02
C TYR A 81 3.22 -12.03 -8.05
N SER A 82 2.33 -11.45 -8.87
CA SER A 82 1.63 -12.14 -9.93
C SER A 82 2.10 -11.67 -11.29
N SER A 83 2.34 -12.60 -12.21
CA SER A 83 2.57 -12.34 -13.63
C SER A 83 1.49 -13.05 -14.45
N ALA A 84 1.18 -12.51 -15.62
CA ALA A 84 0.16 -13.09 -16.49
C ALA A 84 0.59 -13.00 -17.96
N VAL A 85 0.28 -14.04 -18.72
CA VAL A 85 0.50 -14.11 -20.17
C VAL A 85 -0.83 -14.37 -20.85
N LEU A 86 -1.14 -13.57 -21.87
CA LEU A 86 -2.33 -13.76 -22.69
C LEU A 86 -2.16 -15.04 -23.52
N THR A 87 -2.96 -16.05 -23.21
CA THR A 87 -3.03 -17.28 -24.02
C THR A 87 -3.96 -17.02 -25.20
N ARG A 88 -3.41 -17.08 -26.41
CA ARG A 88 -4.10 -16.79 -27.67
C ARG A 88 -4.91 -17.99 -28.16
#